data_AF-A0A139XGP0-F1
#
_entry.id   AF-A0A139XGP0-F1
#
_cell.length_a   1.000
_cell.length_b   1.000
_cell.length_c   1.000
_cell.angle_alpha   90.00
_cell.angle_beta   90.00
_cell.angle_gamma   90.00
#
_symmetry.space_group_name_H-M   'P 1'
#
loop_
_entity.id
_entity.type
_entity.pdbx_description
1 polymer ?
#
loop_
_entity_poly.entity_id
_entity_poly.type
_entity_poly.pdbx_seq_one_letter_code
_entity_poly.pdbx_strand_id
1 'polypeptide(L)'
;MNRATFPDVLTLEEASEYLRLPVEAVLRQALQGKIPGRRIEDDWRFLKAAIDEWLRSQSGQTILLQQAGALEDDNSLAQLRATIYQARGRSEVDEEPSA
;
A
#
# COMPACT_ATOMS: atom_id res chain seq x y z
N MET A 1 -17.25 0.97 38.60
CA MET A 1 -17.24 0.73 37.15
C MET A 1 -15.98 1.34 36.57
N ASN A 2 -15.06 0.55 36.04
CA ASN A 2 -14.08 1.03 35.06
C ASN A 2 -13.84 -0.14 34.11
N ARG A 3 -14.49 -0.04 32.94
CA ARG A 3 -14.48 -1.07 31.91
C ARG A 3 -13.09 -1.06 31.29
N ALA A 4 -12.41 -2.20 31.24
CA ALA A 4 -11.20 -2.33 30.45
C ALA A 4 -11.58 -2.02 28.98
N THR A 5 -11.20 -0.85 28.48
CA THR A 5 -11.41 -0.40 27.10
C THR A 5 -10.19 -0.74 26.27
N PHE A 6 -10.00 -1.99 25.84
CA PHE A 6 -8.93 -2.28 24.85
C PHE A 6 -9.22 -3.53 24.00
N PRO A 7 -8.66 -3.63 22.77
CA PRO A 7 -7.78 -2.64 22.12
C PRO A 7 -8.29 -2.19 20.74
N ASP A 8 -7.78 -1.07 20.25
CA ASP A 8 -7.85 -0.66 18.84
C ASP A 8 -7.14 -1.64 17.88
N VAL A 9 -7.07 -2.94 18.19
CA VAL A 9 -6.34 -3.98 17.45
C VAL A 9 -7.28 -5.14 17.14
N LEU A 10 -7.45 -5.46 15.87
CA LEU A 10 -8.28 -6.52 15.32
C LEU A 10 -7.44 -7.74 14.94
N THR A 11 -7.98 -8.95 15.08
CA THR A 11 -7.46 -10.17 14.46
C THR A 11 -7.75 -10.19 12.95
N LEU A 12 -7.30 -11.24 12.25
CA LEU A 12 -7.60 -11.42 10.84
C LEU A 12 -9.10 -11.61 10.58
N GLU A 13 -9.76 -12.40 11.40
CA GLU A 13 -11.20 -12.67 11.35
C GLU A 13 -12.00 -11.40 11.66
N GLU A 14 -11.61 -10.66 12.70
CA GLU A 14 -12.27 -9.40 13.06
C GLU A 14 -12.06 -8.33 11.99
N ALA A 15 -10.87 -8.25 11.39
CA ALA A 15 -10.61 -7.34 10.27
C ALA A 15 -11.42 -7.73 9.02
N SER A 16 -11.62 -9.03 8.78
CA SER A 16 -12.49 -9.57 7.73
C SER A 16 -13.94 -9.13 7.90
N GLU A 17 -14.48 -9.26 9.11
CA GLU A 17 -15.82 -8.78 9.46
C GLU A 17 -15.93 -7.26 9.34
N TYR A 18 -14.92 -6.53 9.83
CA TYR A 18 -14.88 -5.07 9.80
C TYR A 18 -14.89 -4.51 8.38
N LEU A 19 -14.05 -5.06 7.50
CA LEU A 19 -13.94 -4.65 6.11
C LEU A 19 -15.03 -5.25 5.22
N ARG A 20 -15.81 -6.21 5.73
CA ARG A 20 -16.81 -6.99 4.99
C ARG A 20 -16.22 -7.68 3.75
N LEU A 21 -15.04 -8.25 3.92
CA LEU A 21 -14.33 -9.02 2.89
C LEU A 21 -14.13 -10.46 3.35
N PRO A 22 -13.94 -11.43 2.46
CA PRO A 22 -13.51 -12.78 2.84
C PRO A 22 -12.15 -12.77 3.55
N VAL A 23 -11.94 -13.68 4.51
CA VAL A 23 -10.70 -13.80 5.29
C VAL A 23 -9.48 -13.98 4.39
N GLU A 24 -9.59 -14.82 3.34
CA GLU A 24 -8.51 -15.07 2.38
C GLU A 24 -8.15 -13.81 1.58
N ALA A 25 -9.12 -12.93 1.34
CA ALA A 25 -8.88 -11.66 0.69
C ALA A 25 -8.11 -10.71 1.61
N VAL A 26 -8.52 -10.57 2.87
CA VAL A 26 -7.80 -9.75 3.84
C VAL A 26 -6.39 -10.25 4.05
N LEU A 27 -6.19 -11.57 4.21
CA LEU A 27 -4.87 -12.18 4.36
C LEU A 27 -3.95 -11.87 3.16
N ARG A 28 -4.44 -12.08 1.94
CA ARG A 28 -3.66 -11.81 0.72
C ARG A 28 -3.30 -10.32 0.61
N GLN A 29 -4.22 -9.42 0.93
CA GLN A 29 -3.98 -7.99 0.87
C GLN A 29 -3.00 -7.53 1.95
N ALA A 30 -3.07 -8.10 3.15
CA ALA A 30 -2.12 -7.86 4.24
C ALA A 30 -0.71 -8.36 3.88
N LEU A 31 -0.59 -9.56 3.27
CA LEU A 31 0.69 -10.08 2.75
C LEU A 31 1.28 -9.19 1.64
N GLN A 32 0.42 -8.59 0.81
CA GLN A 32 0.83 -7.63 -0.22
C GLN A 32 1.15 -6.23 0.33
N GLY A 33 0.96 -5.98 1.64
CA GLY A 33 1.15 -4.68 2.26
C GLY A 33 0.11 -3.63 1.86
N LYS A 34 -1.03 -4.05 1.28
CA LYS A 34 -2.09 -3.16 0.82
C LYS A 34 -3.05 -2.74 1.93
N ILE A 35 -3.22 -3.60 2.94
CA ILE A 35 -3.96 -3.28 4.17
C ILE A 35 -2.94 -3.08 5.30
N PRO A 36 -3.07 -2.03 6.11
CA PRO A 36 -2.16 -1.79 7.24
C PRO A 36 -2.39 -2.85 8.33
N GLY A 37 -1.44 -3.79 8.43
CA GLY A 37 -1.42 -4.81 9.47
C GLY A 37 0.00 -5.27 9.75
N ARG A 38 0.21 -5.90 10.90
CA ARG A 38 1.48 -6.55 11.24
C ARG A 38 1.27 -8.02 11.56
N ARG A 39 2.16 -8.85 11.04
CA ARG A 39 2.29 -10.25 11.47
C ARG A 39 3.22 -10.30 12.68
N ILE A 40 2.73 -10.83 13.78
CA ILE A 40 3.47 -11.04 15.03
C ILE A 40 3.44 -12.55 15.27
N GLU A 41 4.60 -13.19 15.19
CA GLU A 41 4.72 -14.65 15.14
C GLU A 41 3.90 -15.23 13.98
N ASP A 42 2.90 -16.06 14.28
CA ASP A 42 2.00 -16.71 13.31
C ASP A 42 0.67 -15.96 13.13
N ASP A 43 0.47 -14.88 13.88
CA ASP A 43 -0.80 -14.18 13.98
C ASP A 43 -0.77 -12.79 13.32
N TRP A 44 -1.91 -12.38 12.76
CA TRP A 44 -2.09 -11.01 12.27
C TRP A 44 -2.74 -10.11 13.31
N ARG A 45 -2.26 -8.86 13.37
CA ARG A 45 -2.82 -7.79 14.18
C ARG A 45 -3.00 -6.54 13.33
N PHE A 46 -4.20 -5.97 13.35
CA PHE A 46 -4.57 -4.80 12.57
C PHE A 46 -5.02 -3.68 13.49
N LEU A 47 -4.34 -2.53 13.46
CA LEU A 47 -4.81 -1.37 14.20
C LEU A 47 -6.08 -0.81 13.53
N LYS A 48 -7.22 -0.80 14.23
CA LYS A 48 -8.48 -0.27 13.73
C LYS A 48 -8.34 1.17 13.26
N ALA A 49 -7.67 2.01 14.05
CA ALA A 49 -7.40 3.41 13.67
C ALA A 49 -6.57 3.53 12.38
N ALA A 50 -5.63 2.61 12.16
CA ALA A 50 -4.83 2.58 10.93
C ALA A 50 -5.66 2.12 9.73
N ILE A 51 -6.53 1.12 9.90
CA ILE A 51 -7.49 0.73 8.86
C ILE A 51 -8.43 1.89 8.54
N ASP A 52 -8.96 2.58 9.55
CA ASP A 52 -9.86 3.71 9.37
C ASP A 52 -9.18 4.84 8.59
N GLU A 53 -7.93 5.16 8.92
CA GLU A 53 -7.17 6.16 8.18
C GLU A 53 -6.86 5.70 6.76
N TRP A 54 -6.48 4.44 6.57
CA TRP A 54 -6.24 3.86 5.25
C TRP A 54 -7.49 3.92 4.36
N LEU A 55 -8.67 3.61 4.91
CA LEU A 55 -9.95 3.74 4.19
C LEU A 55 -10.29 5.18 3.81
N ARG A 56 -9.86 6.16 4.61
CA ARG A 56 -10.04 7.59 4.32
C ARG A 56 -8.99 8.14 3.35
N SER A 57 -7.81 7.53 3.33
CA SER A 57 -6.69 8.01 2.52
C SER A 57 -7.03 7.87 1.03
N GLN A 58 -6.83 8.96 0.28
CA GLN A 58 -6.81 8.87 -1.18
C GLN A 58 -5.57 8.08 -1.57
N SER A 59 -5.72 7.12 -2.50
CA SER A 59 -4.62 6.24 -2.88
C SER A 59 -3.37 7.06 -3.24
N GLY A 60 -2.18 6.64 -2.80
CA GLY A 60 -0.93 7.34 -3.15
C GLY A 60 -0.74 7.46 -4.66
N GLN A 61 -1.35 6.57 -5.43
CA GLN A 61 -1.44 6.65 -6.88
C GLN A 61 -2.27 7.84 -7.36
N THR A 62 -3.36 8.20 -6.68
CA THR A 62 -4.13 9.42 -6.94
C THR A 62 -3.27 10.67 -6.69
N ILE A 63 -2.48 10.68 -5.61
CA ILE A 63 -1.59 11.81 -5.28
C ILE A 63 -0.47 11.95 -6.32
N LEU A 64 0.15 10.83 -6.72
CA LEU A 64 1.14 10.79 -7.80
C LEU A 64 0.55 11.23 -9.14
N LEU A 65 -0.67 10.81 -9.48
CA LEU A 65 -1.37 11.24 -10.70
C LEU A 65 -1.67 12.75 -10.69
N GLN A 66 -2.06 13.30 -9.54
CA GLN A 66 -2.29 14.74 -9.39
C GLN A 66 -1.01 15.56 -9.57
N GLN A 67 0.15 14.98 -9.25
CA GLN A 67 1.46 15.61 -9.38
C GLN A 67 2.15 15.30 -10.72
N ALA A 68 1.59 14.38 -11.54
CA ALA A 68 2.22 13.92 -12.77
C ALA A 68 2.53 15.06 -13.74
N GLY A 69 1.64 16.04 -13.89
CA GLY A 69 1.88 17.20 -14.76
C GLY A 69 3.05 18.09 -14.30
N ALA A 70 3.35 18.15 -12.99
CA ALA A 70 4.48 18.91 -12.48
C ALA A 70 5.82 18.15 -12.61
N LEU A 71 5.77 16.83 -12.74
CA LEU A 71 6.93 15.96 -12.93
C LEU A 71 7.30 15.83 -14.40
N GLU A 72 6.34 15.96 -15.32
CA GLU A 72 6.55 15.84 -16.77
C GLU A 72 7.50 16.92 -17.32
N ASP A 73 7.50 18.12 -16.72
CA ASP A 73 8.38 19.24 -17.11
C ASP A 73 9.79 19.17 -16.48
N ASP A 74 10.08 18.20 -15.60
CA ASP A 74 11.39 18.07 -14.94
C ASP A 74 12.34 17.17 -15.74
N ASN A 75 13.18 17.81 -16.57
CA ASN A 75 14.24 17.16 -17.35
C ASN A 75 15.23 16.32 -16.52
N SER A 76 15.27 16.47 -15.19
CA SER A 76 16.14 15.68 -14.31
C SER A 76 15.65 14.24 -14.13
N LEU A 77 14.34 13.99 -14.31
CA LEU A 77 13.74 12.66 -14.09
C LEU A 77 14.18 11.64 -15.14
N ALA A 78 14.35 12.07 -16.40
CA ALA A 78 14.87 11.21 -17.46
C ALA A 78 16.28 10.69 -17.11
N GLN A 79 17.13 11.57 -16.57
CA GLN A 79 18.49 11.23 -16.18
C GLN A 79 18.52 10.30 -14.95
N LEU A 80 17.62 10.54 -13.98
CA LEU A 80 17.42 9.67 -12.82
C LEU A 80 16.93 8.27 -13.24
N ARG A 81 15.95 8.19 -14.16
CA ARG A 81 15.44 6.93 -14.71
C ARG A 81 16.57 6.13 -15.36
N ALA A 82 17.30 6.75 -16.30
CA ALA A 82 18.42 6.10 -16.97
C ALA A 82 19.47 5.56 -15.97
N THR A 83 19.78 6.33 -14.92
CA THR A 83 20.72 5.92 -13.86
C THR A 83 20.21 4.69 -13.09
N ILE A 84 18.91 4.66 -12.75
CA ILE A 84 18.27 3.53 -12.04
C ILE A 84 18.28 2.26 -12.91
N TYR A 85 18.00 2.37 -14.21
CA TYR A 85 18.03 1.23 -15.13
C TYR A 85 19.45 0.67 -15.29
N GLN A 86 20.45 1.54 -15.49
CA GLN A 86 21.86 1.15 -15.54
C GLN A 86 22.31 0.45 -14.25
N ALA A 87 21.97 1.00 -13.09
CA ALA A 87 22.31 0.40 -11.79
C ALA A 87 21.65 -0.96 -11.54
N ARG A 88 20.49 -1.21 -12.16
CA ARG A 88 19.75 -2.49 -12.08
C ARG A 88 20.14 -3.49 -13.17
N GLY A 89 21.07 -3.15 -14.06
CA GLY A 89 21.49 -4.00 -15.18
C GLY A 89 20.36 -4.30 -16.18
N ARG A 90 19.36 -3.41 -16.29
CA ARG A 90 18.24 -3.53 -17.24
C ARG A 90 18.29 -2.36 -18.22
N SER A 91 18.05 -2.62 -19.51
CA SER A 91 17.96 -1.56 -20.52
C SER A 91 16.56 -0.96 -20.54
N GLU A 92 16.45 0.34 -20.77
CA GLU A 92 15.17 1.08 -20.84
C GLU A 92 14.35 0.72 -22.10
N VAL A 93 14.99 0.13 -23.10
CA VAL A 93 14.51 -0.04 -24.49
C VAL A 93 13.65 -1.30 -24.76
N ASP A 94 13.36 -2.13 -23.76
CA ASP A 94 12.52 -3.33 -23.98
C ASP A 94 11.00 -3.08 -23.87
N GLU A 95 10.56 -1.84 -23.61
CA GLU A 95 9.14 -1.48 -23.53
C GLU A 95 8.83 -0.19 -24.33
N GLU A 96 8.90 -0.28 -25.66
CA GLU A 96 8.06 0.57 -26.51
C GLU A 96 6.62 0.02 -26.41
N PRO A 97 5.62 0.80 -25.95
CA PRO A 97 4.25 0.35 -26.02
C PRO A 97 3.85 0.33 -27.50
N SER A 98 3.74 -0.88 -28.07
CA SER A 98 3.03 -1.07 -29.33
C SER A 98 1.61 -0.54 -29.13
N ALA A 99 1.26 0.44 -29.96
CA ALA A 99 -0.03 1.14 -30.02
C ALA A 99 -1.26 0.22 -29.98
#